data_AF-A0A426YLJ8-F1
#
_entry.id   AF-A0A426YLJ8-F1
#
_cell.length_a   1.000
_cell.length_b   1.000
_cell.length_c   1.000
_cell.angle_alpha   90.00
_cell.angle_beta   90.00
_cell.angle_gamma   90.00
#
_symmetry.space_group_name_H-M   'P 1'
#
loop_
_entity.id
_entity.type
_entity.pdbx_description
1 polymer ?
#
loop_
_entity_poly.entity_id
_entity_poly.type
_entity_poly.pdbx_seq_one_letter_code
_entity_poly.pdbx_strand_id
1 'polypeptide(L)' 'VVFPTLRIENFEEEASEKGLWAHLNLLEERRVKAHLRTLAYKKAMAKLYNARGKLARNSEGPYRVISAVRDGTY' A
#
# COMPACT_ATOMS: atom_id res chain seq x y z
N VAL A 1 34.50 8.68 -39.20
CA VAL A 1 35.34 8.94 -38.00
C VAL A 1 34.45 9.61 -36.97
N VAL A 2 34.30 9.04 -35.77
CA VAL A 2 33.50 9.64 -34.68
C VAL A 2 34.40 10.61 -33.92
N PHE A 3 33.99 11.87 -33.80
CA PHE A 3 34.74 12.86 -33.03
C PHE A 3 34.27 12.85 -31.57
N PRO A 4 35.18 12.73 -30.59
CA PRO A 4 34.81 12.83 -29.19
C PRO A 4 34.27 14.23 -28.89
N THR A 5 33.31 14.30 -27.98
CA THR A 5 32.79 15.58 -27.46
C THR A 5 33.45 15.88 -26.12
N LEU A 6 33.54 17.16 -25.74
CA LEU A 6 34.11 17.58 -24.44
C LEU A 6 33.50 16.85 -23.23
N ARG A 7 32.26 16.35 -23.34
CA ARG A 7 31.62 15.52 -22.31
C ARG A 7 32.25 14.15 -22.15
N ILE A 8 32.72 13.54 -23.24
CA ILE A 8 33.36 12.23 -23.24
C ILE A 8 34.80 12.36 -22.75
N GLU A 9 35.50 13.42 -23.15
CA GLU A 9 36.89 13.66 -22.74
C GLU A 9 37.03 13.96 -21.26
N ASN A 10 36.03 14.60 -20.65
CA ASN A 10 36.01 14.94 -19.22
C ASN A 10 35.10 14.00 -18.40
N PHE A 11 34.77 12.81 -18.92
CA PHE A 11 33.87 11.89 -18.24
C PHE A 11 34.60 11.13 -17.12
N GLU A 12 34.17 11.35 -15.88
CA GLU A 12 34.63 10.59 -14.71
C GLU A 12 33.64 9.45 -14.42
N GLU A 13 33.94 8.26 -14.93
CA GLU A 13 33.06 7.09 -14.86
C GLU A 13 32.75 6.68 -13.41
N GLU A 14 33.76 6.59 -12.56
CA GLU A 14 33.58 6.19 -11.15
C GLU A 14 32.70 7.18 -10.36
N ALA A 15 32.83 8.49 -10.63
CA ALA A 15 32.03 9.51 -9.98
C ALA A 15 30.56 9.46 -10.45
N SER A 16 30.36 9.23 -11.75
CA SER A 16 29.02 9.05 -12.34
C SER A 16 28.33 7.79 -11.79
N GLU A 17 29.05 6.67 -11.76
CA GLU A 17 28.53 5.40 -11.26
C GLU A 17 28.16 5.50 -9.78
N LYS A 18 29.07 6.04 -8.95
CA LYS A 18 28.82 6.26 -7.52
C LYS A 18 27.61 7.16 -7.26
N GLY A 19 27.44 8.22 -8.07
CA GLY A 19 26.27 9.10 -8.02
C GLY A 19 24.98 8.36 -8.36
N LEU A 20 25.01 7.51 -9.39
CA LEU A 20 23.87 6.66 -9.77
C LEU A 20 23.49 5.69 -8.65
N TRP A 21 24.46 5.01 -8.05
CA TRP A 21 24.24 4.10 -6.92
C TRP A 21 23.59 4.80 -5.73
N ALA A 22 24.10 5.98 -5.36
CA ALA A 22 23.53 6.76 -4.26
C ALA A 22 22.07 7.17 -4.54
N HIS A 23 21.76 7.54 -5.78
CA HIS A 23 20.40 7.89 -6.19
C HIS A 23 19.45 6.68 -6.13
N LEU A 24 19.89 5.52 -6.64
CA LEU A 24 19.13 4.28 -6.59
C LEU A 24 18.85 3.85 -5.16
N ASN A 25 19.84 3.94 -4.26
CA ASN A 25 19.67 3.62 -2.84
C ASN A 25 18.60 4.52 -2.20
N LEU A 26 18.64 5.83 -2.45
CA LEU A 26 17.64 6.77 -1.93
C LEU A 26 16.21 6.46 -2.42
N LEU A 27 16.06 6.06 -3.68
CA LEU A 27 14.77 5.65 -4.23
C LEU A 27 14.24 4.40 -3.53
N GLU A 28 15.12 3.42 -3.29
CA GLU A 28 14.74 2.16 -2.64
C GLU A 28 14.31 2.40 -1.17
N GLU A 29 15.06 3.21 -0.41
CA GLU A 29 14.68 3.61 0.95
C GLU A 29 13.28 4.26 0.99
N ARG A 30 12.98 5.14 0.02
CA ARG A 30 11.66 5.78 -0.09
C ARG A 30 10.56 4.77 -0.40
N ARG A 31 10.81 3.81 -1.31
CA ARG A 31 9.85 2.74 -1.64
C ARG A 31 9.56 1.87 -0.43
N VAL A 32 10.60 1.41 0.28
CA VAL A 32 10.45 0.61 1.51
C VAL A 32 9.64 1.37 2.55
N LYS A 33 9.92 2.65 2.78
CA LYS A 33 9.16 3.48 3.72
C LYS A 33 7.69 3.63 3.31
N ALA A 34 7.40 3.83 2.03
CA ALA A 34 6.03 3.91 1.52
C ALA A 34 5.28 2.56 1.67
N HIS A 35 5.95 1.45 1.42
CA HIS A 35 5.39 0.11 1.62
C HIS A 35 5.07 -0.15 3.10
N LEU A 36 5.98 0.18 4.02
CA LEU A 36 5.74 0.06 5.46
C LEU A 36 4.53 0.91 5.91
N ARG A 37 4.43 2.16 5.44
CA ARG A 37 3.28 3.03 5.74
C ARG A 37 1.97 2.43 5.23
N THR A 38 1.98 1.86 4.02
CA THR A 38 0.81 1.22 3.41
C THR A 38 0.38 -0.02 4.21
N LEU A 39 1.32 -0.86 4.62
CA LEU A 39 1.06 -2.04 5.46
C LEU A 39 0.50 -1.63 6.82
N ALA A 40 1.06 -0.61 7.46
CA ALA A 40 0.57 -0.08 8.73
C ALA A 40 -0.87 0.44 8.61
N TYR A 41 -1.17 1.20 7.56
CA TYR A 41 -2.51 1.71 7.29
C TYR A 41 -3.52 0.58 7.09
N LYS A 42 -3.20 -0.40 6.22
CA LYS A 42 -4.06 -1.57 5.99
C LYS A 42 -4.33 -2.35 7.28
N LYS A 43 -3.30 -2.54 8.11
CA LYS A 43 -3.44 -3.20 9.42
C LYS A 43 -4.32 -2.40 10.37
N ALA A 44 -4.19 -1.08 10.42
CA ALA A 44 -5.03 -0.21 11.24
C ALA A 44 -6.50 -0.27 10.79
N MET A 45 -6.75 -0.19 9.47
CA MET A 45 -8.09 -0.32 8.91
C MET A 45 -8.71 -1.68 9.23
N ALA A 46 -7.97 -2.78 9.05
CA ALA A 46 -8.45 -4.11 9.41
C ALA A 46 -8.81 -4.22 10.90
N LYS A 47 -8.01 -3.64 11.80
CA LYS A 47 -8.34 -3.58 13.23
C LYS A 47 -9.63 -2.82 13.49
N LEU A 48 -9.84 -1.68 12.84
CA LEU A 48 -11.07 -0.88 12.99
C LEU A 48 -12.30 -1.65 12.49
N TYR A 49 -12.23 -2.27 11.32
CA TYR A 49 -13.31 -3.10 10.80
C TYR A 49 -13.61 -4.30 11.69
N ASN A 50 -12.58 -5.00 12.18
CA ASN A 50 -12.75 -6.11 13.11
C ASN A 50 -13.35 -5.66 14.44
N ALA A 51 -12.96 -4.49 14.95
CA ALA A 51 -13.57 -3.90 16.15
C ALA A 51 -15.06 -3.56 15.91
N ARG A 52 -15.39 -2.97 14.76
CA ARG A 52 -16.79 -2.72 14.36
C ARG A 52 -17.60 -4.01 14.21
N GLY A 53 -17.01 -5.07 13.64
CA GLY A 53 -17.65 -6.38 13.54
C GLY A 53 -17.87 -7.04 14.91
N LYS A 54 -16.97 -6.83 15.88
CA LYS A 54 -17.18 -7.25 17.28
C LYS A 54 -18.29 -6.45 17.97
N LEU A 55 -18.43 -5.16 17.66
CA LEU A 55 -19.54 -4.30 18.12
C LEU A 55 -20.86 -4.55 17.37
N ALA A 56 -20.84 -5.31 16.27
CA ALA A 56 -22.02 -5.65 15.50
C ALA A 56 -22.60 -7.03 15.87
N ARG A 57 -21.98 -7.83 16.76
CA ARG A 57 -22.55 -9.14 17.14
C ARG A 57 -23.88 -9.02 17.89
N ASN A 58 -24.15 -7.85 18.45
CA ASN A 58 -25.42 -7.45 19.04
C ASN A 58 -26.24 -6.53 18.12
N SER A 59 -25.95 -6.49 16.80
CA SER A 59 -26.82 -5.83 15.80
C SER A 59 -28.05 -6.67 15.43
N GLU A 60 -28.41 -7.65 16.28
CA GLU A 60 -29.81 -7.99 16.45
C GLU A 60 -30.49 -6.71 16.95
N GLY A 61 -31.04 -5.94 16.02
CA GLY A 61 -31.89 -4.81 16.36
C GLY A 61 -32.97 -5.25 17.35
N PRO A 62 -33.66 -4.32 18.01
CA PRO A 62 -34.60 -4.61 19.10
C PRO A 62 -35.82 -5.47 18.70
N TYR A 63 -35.88 -5.90 17.45
CA TYR A 63 -36.96 -6.69 16.87
C TYR A 63 -36.58 -8.17 16.83
N ARG A 64 -37.28 -8.97 17.62
CA ARG A 64 -37.32 -10.43 17.44
C ARG A 64 -38.31 -10.76 16.32
N VAL A 65 -37.89 -11.56 15.34
CA VAL A 65 -38.81 -12.16 14.38
C VAL A 65 -39.65 -13.20 15.11
N ILE A 66 -40.92 -12.92 15.34
CA ILE A 66 -41.83 -13.76 16.14
C ILE A 66 -42.55 -14.79 15.26
N SER A 67 -42.74 -14.48 13.98
CA SER A 67 -43.26 -15.41 12.98
C SER A 67 -42.94 -14.91 11.58
N ALA A 68 -42.67 -15.83 10.67
CA ALA A 68 -42.59 -15.56 9.24
C ALA A 68 -43.81 -16.22 8.58
N VAL A 69 -44.74 -15.41 8.06
CA VAL A 69 -45.86 -15.92 7.27
C VAL A 69 -45.33 -16.21 5.87
N ARG A 70 -45.23 -17.49 5.53
CA ARG A 70 -44.98 -17.94 4.16
C ARG A 70 -46.33 -18.18 3.51
N ASP A 71 -46.79 -17.25 2.69
CA ASP A 71 -47.90 -17.53 1.79
C ASP A 71 -47.40 -18.52 0.73
N GLY A 72 -48.01 -19.70 0.72
CA GLY A 72 -47.72 -20.74 -0.24
C GLY A 72 -47.99 -20.24 -1.65
N THR A 73 -47.01 -20.42 -2.54
CA THR A 73 -47.21 -20.26 -3.98
C THR A 73 -48.29 -21.22 -4.47
N TYR A 74 -49.25 -20.66 -5.21
CA TYR A 74 -50.33 -21.38 -5.90
C TYR A 74 -49.80 -22.41 -6.90
#